data_AF-A0A238ZN06-F1
#
_entry.id   AF-A0A238ZN06-F1
#
_cell.length_a   1.000
_cell.length_b   1.000
_cell.length_c   1.000
_cell.angle_alpha   90.00
_cell.angle_beta   90.00
_cell.angle_gamma   90.00
#
_symmetry.space_group_name_H-M   'P 1'
#
loop_
_entity.id
_entity.type
_entity.pdbx_description
1 polymer ?
#
loop_
_entity_poly.entity_id
_entity_poly.type
_entity_poly.pdbx_seq_one_letter_code
_entity_poly.pdbx_strand_id
1 'polypeptide(L)'
;MNRISVEIFKEKKKIALLSISVNFTLFIIKLIAGLISGATTLVADAIHSLSDLAAAVSVYTGIEIANKKPKEFPYGLYKVENLVATISAFAIFLAGYEIFRYTFFNGKEKQLDNLPIAIGTVIASIAITFLFSKYEEKKGRELNSPSLLADAEHVKTDMLSSIVVLIGIAANYFGLFSIEKITVLIIVAFILHSGFEILTDSLKVLLDASVDSETLNRVEKILLSFPIVTKIKSLKGRNSGSYIFLEAEIYVDSDSLEQVHQTLDEIEKKIKKEIPFVEKVIIHPEPYESTKRVIAIPLDEKNCISEKFCDCDYIMIGKVDREKGVIEDVKIYSNPVKCVAKSRGVELVEFLKMKEVTCVALFKLPLHKGVFYAMAENRIKIALIKEKKEPYDILDMALNNKLCCINALTFLDKEEKGVSNES
;
A
#
# COMPACT_ATOMS: atom_id res chain seq x y z
N MET A 1 23.56 7.89 -3.79
CA MET A 1 23.36 7.53 -5.21
C MET A 1 24.70 7.66 -5.94
N ASN A 2 25.04 6.70 -6.82
CA ASN A 2 26.30 6.69 -7.59
C ASN A 2 26.25 7.77 -8.71
N ARG A 3 27.39 8.29 -9.20
CA ARG A 3 27.42 9.38 -10.21
C ARG A 3 26.66 9.02 -11.50
N ILE A 4 26.79 7.78 -11.97
CA ILE A 4 26.10 7.24 -13.15
C ILE A 4 24.56 7.29 -12.98
N SER A 5 24.07 6.91 -11.80
CA SER A 5 22.62 6.95 -11.51
C SER A 5 22.05 8.37 -11.44
N VAL A 6 22.86 9.37 -11.06
CA VAL A 6 22.45 10.79 -11.09
C VAL A 6 22.38 11.31 -12.52
N GLU A 7 23.30 10.88 -13.38
CA GLU A 7 23.38 11.29 -14.79
C GLU A 7 22.22 10.69 -15.61
N ILE A 8 21.93 9.39 -15.41
CA ILE A 8 20.75 8.73 -16.00
C ILE A 8 19.45 9.42 -15.56
N PHE A 9 19.32 9.79 -14.28
CA PHE A 9 18.14 10.48 -13.78
C PHE A 9 17.97 11.88 -14.41
N LYS A 10 19.06 12.63 -14.57
CA LYS A 10 19.05 13.92 -15.27
C LYS A 10 18.67 13.77 -16.75
N GLU A 11 19.18 12.74 -17.43
CA GLU A 11 18.85 12.48 -18.84
C GLU A 11 17.37 12.12 -19.01
N LYS A 12 16.81 11.27 -18.13
CA LYS A 12 15.36 10.96 -18.12
C LYS A 12 14.51 12.21 -17.90
N LYS A 13 14.88 13.07 -16.93
CA LYS A 13 14.16 14.34 -16.68
C LYS A 13 14.21 15.27 -17.89
N LYS A 14 15.35 15.33 -18.58
CA LYS A 14 15.51 16.14 -19.80
C LYS A 14 14.61 15.65 -20.92
N ILE A 15 14.52 14.34 -21.14
CA ILE A 15 13.65 13.73 -22.16
C ILE A 15 12.18 14.01 -21.84
N ALA A 16 11.76 13.83 -20.58
CA ALA A 16 10.39 14.14 -20.17
C ALA A 16 10.03 15.63 -20.37
N LEU A 17 10.95 16.55 -20.04
CA LEU A 17 10.74 17.99 -20.31
C LEU A 17 10.68 18.29 -21.81
N LEU A 18 11.46 17.58 -22.63
CA LEU A 18 11.41 17.70 -24.08
C LEU A 18 10.05 17.21 -24.61
N SER A 19 9.53 16.10 -24.11
CA SER A 19 8.21 15.56 -24.44
C SER A 19 7.10 16.59 -24.17
N ILE A 20 7.09 17.17 -22.96
CA ILE A 20 6.16 18.25 -22.59
C ILE A 20 6.28 19.45 -23.55
N SER A 21 7.51 19.87 -23.87
CA SER A 21 7.75 20.99 -24.77
C SER A 21 7.28 20.71 -26.20
N VAL A 22 7.46 19.49 -26.71
CA VAL A 22 7.01 19.06 -28.03
C VAL A 22 5.49 19.06 -28.08
N ASN A 23 4.82 18.45 -27.10
CA ASN A 23 3.35 18.40 -27.03
C ASN A 23 2.74 19.80 -26.89
N PHE A 24 3.34 20.66 -26.07
CA PHE A 24 2.92 22.07 -25.96
C PHE A 24 3.02 22.82 -27.30
N THR A 25 4.14 22.64 -28.01
CA THR A 25 4.38 23.29 -29.30
C THR A 25 3.39 22.79 -30.35
N LEU A 26 3.16 21.47 -30.40
CA LEU A 26 2.20 20.86 -31.31
C LEU A 26 0.77 21.33 -31.03
N PHE A 27 0.37 21.41 -29.76
CA PHE A 27 -0.92 21.98 -29.37
C PHE A 27 -1.13 23.39 -29.95
N ILE A 28 -0.17 24.30 -29.75
CA ILE A 28 -0.26 25.68 -30.25
C ILE A 28 -0.35 25.70 -31.78
N ILE A 29 0.52 24.95 -32.45
CA ILE A 29 0.56 24.91 -33.92
C ILE A 29 -0.77 24.37 -34.48
N LYS A 30 -1.28 23.26 -33.94
CA LYS A 30 -2.56 22.66 -34.35
C LYS A 30 -3.72 23.60 -34.10
N LEU A 31 -3.79 24.25 -32.94
CA LEU A 31 -4.87 25.18 -32.60
C LEU A 31 -4.89 26.38 -33.55
N ILE A 32 -3.75 27.03 -33.75
CA ILE A 32 -3.64 28.20 -34.66
C ILE A 32 -3.98 27.78 -36.10
N ALA A 33 -3.43 26.67 -36.58
CA ALA A 33 -3.70 26.17 -37.93
C ALA A 33 -5.17 25.77 -38.10
N GLY A 34 -5.79 25.15 -37.10
CA GLY A 34 -7.21 24.78 -37.11
C GLY A 34 -8.11 26.00 -37.20
N LEU A 35 -7.83 27.05 -36.44
CA LEU A 35 -8.58 28.31 -36.48
C LEU A 35 -8.40 29.04 -37.82
N ILE A 36 -7.18 29.12 -38.36
CA ILE A 36 -6.90 29.80 -39.64
C ILE A 36 -7.47 29.05 -40.85
N SER A 37 -7.45 27.71 -40.80
CA SER A 37 -7.96 26.87 -41.90
C SER A 37 -9.47 26.63 -41.82
N GLY A 38 -10.08 26.88 -40.66
CA GLY A 38 -11.47 26.51 -40.38
C GLY A 38 -11.67 25.01 -40.18
N ALA A 39 -10.58 24.23 -40.00
CA ALA A 39 -10.62 22.78 -39.87
C ALA A 39 -11.09 22.35 -38.46
N THR A 40 -12.36 22.00 -38.33
CA THR A 40 -12.93 21.54 -37.05
C THR A 40 -12.24 20.26 -36.55
N THR A 41 -11.85 19.36 -37.45
CA THR A 41 -11.06 18.15 -37.14
C THR A 41 -9.70 18.47 -36.53
N LEU A 42 -9.03 19.53 -37.00
CA LEU A 42 -7.73 19.96 -36.50
C LEU A 42 -7.85 20.69 -35.15
N VAL A 43 -8.93 21.46 -34.94
CA VAL A 43 -9.23 22.06 -33.64
C VAL A 43 -9.53 20.97 -32.60
N ALA A 44 -10.28 19.92 -32.98
CA ALA A 44 -10.54 18.78 -32.12
C ALA A 44 -9.23 18.06 -31.72
N ASP A 45 -8.35 17.82 -32.68
CA ASP A 45 -7.02 17.25 -32.44
C ASP A 45 -6.15 18.12 -31.52
N ALA A 46 -6.24 19.45 -31.65
CA ALA A 46 -5.56 20.37 -30.73
C ALA A 46 -6.09 20.23 -29.30
N ILE A 47 -7.40 20.09 -29.11
CA ILE A 47 -8.00 19.90 -27.78
C ILE A 47 -7.63 18.54 -27.17
N HIS A 48 -7.47 17.50 -28.00
CA HIS A 48 -6.90 16.24 -27.54
C HIS A 48 -5.47 16.44 -27.01
N SER A 49 -4.58 17.05 -27.80
CA SER A 49 -3.21 17.36 -27.34
C SER A 49 -3.15 18.30 -26.12
N LEU A 50 -4.15 19.18 -25.92
CA LEU A 50 -4.30 19.98 -24.71
C LEU A 50 -4.60 19.13 -23.48
N SER A 51 -5.33 18.03 -23.64
CA SER A 51 -5.66 17.09 -22.55
C SER A 51 -4.40 16.41 -22.02
N ASP A 52 -3.53 15.96 -22.93
CA ASP A 52 -2.25 15.33 -22.57
C ASP A 52 -1.30 16.33 -21.91
N LEU A 53 -1.27 17.56 -22.44
CA LEU A 53 -0.53 18.66 -21.82
C LEU A 53 -1.05 18.97 -20.41
N ALA A 54 -2.37 19.01 -20.22
CA ALA A 54 -2.97 19.28 -18.91
C ALA A 54 -2.62 18.20 -17.89
N ALA A 55 -2.61 16.92 -18.30
CA ALA A 55 -2.12 15.82 -17.47
C ALA A 55 -0.64 16.02 -17.09
N ALA A 56 0.22 16.31 -18.07
CA ALA A 56 1.65 16.50 -17.83
C ALA A 56 1.96 17.73 -16.94
N VAL A 57 1.26 18.84 -17.15
CA VAL A 57 1.38 20.05 -16.33
C VAL A 57 0.86 19.82 -14.92
N SER A 58 -0.21 19.03 -14.76
CA SER A 58 -0.72 18.66 -13.44
C SER A 58 0.36 17.91 -12.66
N VAL A 59 0.98 16.88 -13.25
CA VAL A 59 2.08 16.13 -12.65
C VAL A 59 3.26 17.04 -12.30
N TYR A 60 3.70 17.89 -13.23
CA TYR A 60 4.82 18.81 -13.00
C TYR A 60 4.54 19.77 -11.83
N THR A 61 3.34 20.37 -11.83
CA THR A 61 2.90 21.29 -10.77
C THR A 61 2.76 20.58 -9.43
N GLY A 62 2.28 19.34 -9.46
CA GLY A 62 2.19 18.46 -8.30
C GLY A 62 3.53 18.28 -7.63
N ILE A 63 4.58 17.96 -8.39
CA ILE A 63 5.95 17.80 -7.87
C ILE A 63 6.48 19.10 -7.23
N GLU A 64 6.22 20.26 -7.85
CA GLU A 64 6.73 21.55 -7.35
C GLU A 64 6.00 22.02 -6.08
N ILE A 65 4.67 21.83 -6.02
CA ILE A 65 3.83 22.26 -4.90
C ILE A 65 3.88 21.26 -3.74
N ALA A 66 4.01 19.96 -4.02
CA ALA A 66 4.10 18.85 -3.07
C ALA A 66 5.10 19.11 -1.93
N ASN A 67 6.24 19.71 -2.26
CA ASN A 67 7.31 19.95 -1.29
C ASN A 67 7.02 21.10 -0.32
N LYS A 68 5.93 21.86 -0.52
CA LYS A 68 5.51 22.90 0.42
C LYS A 68 4.69 22.28 1.56
N LYS A 69 5.21 22.41 2.79
CA LYS A 69 4.59 21.95 4.04
C LYS A 69 4.27 23.14 4.96
N PRO A 70 3.28 24.00 4.63
CA PRO A 70 2.84 25.05 5.54
C PRO A 70 2.25 24.43 6.82
N LYS A 71 2.20 25.19 7.93
CA LYS A 71 1.72 24.68 9.23
C LYS A 71 0.29 24.12 9.17
N GLU A 72 -0.57 24.72 8.35
CA GLU A 72 -1.96 24.28 8.14
C GLU A 72 -2.07 22.95 7.39
N PHE A 73 -1.05 22.59 6.60
CA PHE A 73 -0.97 21.35 5.83
C PHE A 73 0.32 20.61 6.19
N PRO A 74 0.40 20.00 7.39
CA PRO A 74 1.62 19.35 7.89
C PRO A 74 2.01 18.13 7.05
N TYR A 75 1.04 17.53 6.37
CA TYR A 75 1.23 16.45 5.41
C TYR A 75 1.57 16.95 4.01
N GLY A 76 1.74 18.25 3.77
CA GLY A 76 2.02 18.82 2.44
C GLY A 76 0.78 19.01 1.57
N LEU A 77 0.96 19.69 0.44
CA LEU A 77 -0.08 20.04 -0.52
C LEU A 77 -0.17 19.05 -1.70
N TYR A 78 0.19 17.79 -1.47
CA TYR A 78 0.30 16.78 -2.53
C TYR A 78 -1.00 16.57 -3.33
N LYS A 79 -2.18 16.61 -2.69
CA LYS A 79 -3.48 16.42 -3.35
C LYS A 79 -3.93 17.59 -4.24
N VAL A 80 -3.23 18.73 -4.20
CA VAL A 80 -3.55 19.89 -5.07
C VAL A 80 -3.37 19.53 -6.54
N GLU A 81 -2.40 18.68 -6.86
CA GLU A 81 -2.20 18.09 -8.20
C GLU A 81 -3.49 17.48 -8.74
N ASN A 82 -4.10 16.57 -7.97
CA ASN A 82 -5.30 15.86 -8.39
C ASN A 82 -6.52 16.80 -8.46
N LEU A 83 -6.55 17.86 -7.65
CA LEU A 83 -7.59 18.88 -7.74
C LEU A 83 -7.50 19.67 -9.06
N VAL A 84 -6.29 20.07 -9.46
CA VAL A 84 -6.04 20.75 -10.74
C VAL A 84 -6.38 19.84 -11.92
N ALA A 85 -5.98 18.57 -11.85
CA ALA A 85 -6.30 17.57 -12.87
C ALA A 85 -7.82 17.34 -12.98
N THR A 86 -8.53 17.29 -11.84
CA THR A 86 -10.00 17.19 -11.80
C THR A 86 -10.66 18.37 -12.50
N ILE A 87 -10.23 19.61 -12.22
CA ILE A 87 -10.76 20.82 -12.88
C ILE A 87 -10.47 20.79 -14.38
N SER A 88 -9.26 20.36 -14.76
CA SER A 88 -8.85 20.23 -16.16
C SER A 88 -9.70 19.22 -16.92
N ALA A 89 -10.03 18.08 -16.31
CA ALA A 89 -10.93 17.09 -16.89
C ALA A 89 -12.32 17.65 -17.22
N PHE A 90 -12.90 18.48 -16.33
CA PHE A 90 -14.17 19.16 -16.62
C PHE A 90 -14.04 20.18 -17.77
N ALA A 91 -12.93 20.90 -17.86
CA ALA A 91 -12.67 21.81 -18.97
C ALA A 91 -12.54 21.05 -20.31
N ILE A 92 -11.90 19.88 -20.30
CA ILE A 92 -11.79 18.98 -21.46
C ILE A 92 -13.17 18.48 -21.90
N PHE A 93 -14.03 18.06 -20.96
CA PHE A 93 -15.42 17.68 -21.28
C PHE A 93 -16.21 18.82 -21.89
N LEU A 94 -16.08 20.03 -21.35
CA LEU A 94 -16.75 21.22 -21.90
C LEU A 94 -16.24 21.50 -23.33
N ALA A 95 -14.92 21.40 -23.56
CA ALA A 95 -14.33 21.60 -24.88
C ALA A 95 -14.81 20.53 -25.89
N GLY A 96 -14.83 19.26 -25.51
CA GLY A 96 -15.36 18.17 -26.32
C GLY A 96 -16.85 18.34 -26.65
N TYR A 97 -17.65 18.79 -25.67
CA TYR A 97 -19.06 19.13 -25.87
C TYR A 97 -19.25 20.30 -26.83
N GLU A 98 -18.45 21.36 -26.72
CA GLU A 98 -18.51 22.50 -27.64
C GLU A 98 -18.10 22.12 -29.07
N ILE A 99 -17.07 21.28 -29.26
CA ILE A 99 -16.71 20.75 -30.58
C ILE A 99 -17.88 19.94 -31.18
N PHE A 100 -18.46 19.04 -30.39
CA PHE A 100 -19.60 18.24 -30.81
C PHE A 100 -20.77 19.15 -31.20
N ARG A 101 -21.13 20.10 -30.33
CA ARG A 101 -22.23 21.02 -30.56
C ARG A 101 -22.00 21.87 -31.81
N TYR A 102 -20.80 22.41 -31.97
CA TYR A 102 -20.42 23.19 -33.14
C TYR A 102 -20.55 22.35 -34.42
N THR A 103 -20.08 21.11 -34.43
CA THR A 103 -20.07 20.25 -35.63
C THR A 103 -21.48 19.78 -36.03
N PHE A 104 -22.35 19.49 -35.07
CA PHE A 104 -23.65 18.86 -35.34
C PHE A 104 -24.84 19.82 -35.34
N PHE A 105 -24.80 20.91 -34.56
CA PHE A 105 -25.95 21.83 -34.43
C PHE A 105 -25.72 23.20 -35.08
N ASN A 106 -24.51 23.74 -34.99
CA ASN A 106 -24.23 25.11 -35.43
C ASN A 106 -23.39 25.19 -36.72
N GLY A 107 -22.77 24.09 -37.13
CA GLY A 107 -21.85 24.00 -38.25
C GLY A 107 -22.61 24.00 -39.56
N LYS A 108 -22.47 25.09 -40.33
CA LYS A 108 -22.79 25.04 -41.76
C LYS A 108 -21.71 24.22 -42.45
N GLU A 109 -22.09 23.44 -43.47
CA GLU A 109 -21.13 22.77 -44.35
C GLU A 109 -20.30 23.87 -45.03
N LYS A 110 -19.08 24.05 -44.52
CA LYS A 110 -18.14 25.06 -44.99
C LYS A 110 -16.91 24.32 -45.51
N GLN A 111 -16.54 24.62 -46.75
CA GLN A 111 -15.23 24.20 -47.25
C GLN A 111 -14.13 24.91 -46.46
N LEU A 112 -13.03 24.19 -46.25
CA LEU A 112 -11.85 24.72 -45.57
C LEU A 112 -11.36 26.02 -46.22
N ASP A 113 -11.13 27.05 -45.40
CA ASP A 113 -10.67 28.36 -45.87
C ASP A 113 -9.23 28.28 -46.40
N ASN A 114 -8.39 27.43 -45.79
CA ASN A 114 -6.97 27.25 -46.17
C ASN A 114 -6.51 25.78 -46.04
N LEU A 115 -6.84 24.97 -47.04
CA LEU A 115 -6.48 23.55 -47.10
C LEU A 115 -4.96 23.26 -46.98
N PRO A 116 -4.05 24.00 -47.65
CA PRO A 116 -2.62 23.71 -47.58
C PRO A 116 -2.05 23.85 -46.16
N ILE A 117 -2.59 24.80 -45.39
CA ILE A 117 -2.21 25.00 -43.98
C ILE A 117 -2.68 23.81 -43.15
N ALA A 118 -3.93 23.38 -43.30
CA ALA A 118 -4.47 22.25 -42.54
C ALA A 118 -3.70 20.95 -42.80
N ILE A 119 -3.50 20.59 -44.08
CA ILE A 119 -2.77 19.37 -44.47
C ILE A 119 -1.29 19.47 -44.06
N GLY A 120 -0.65 20.62 -44.34
CA GLY A 120 0.76 20.84 -44.00
C GLY A 120 1.01 20.69 -42.50
N THR A 121 0.14 21.24 -41.65
CA THR A 121 0.24 21.12 -40.20
C THR A 121 0.05 19.68 -39.71
N VAL A 122 -0.91 18.93 -40.25
CA VAL A 122 -1.12 17.54 -39.83
C VAL A 122 0.04 16.65 -40.26
N ILE A 123 0.52 16.79 -41.49
CA ILE A 123 1.70 16.04 -41.97
C ILE A 123 2.93 16.37 -41.12
N ALA A 124 3.15 17.65 -40.81
CA ALA A 124 4.24 18.07 -39.93
C ALA A 124 4.09 17.48 -38.52
N SER A 125 2.87 17.46 -37.96
CA SER A 125 2.60 16.89 -36.64
C SER A 125 2.87 15.38 -36.61
N ILE A 126 2.44 14.64 -37.64
CA ILE A 126 2.72 13.21 -37.80
C ILE A 126 4.23 12.97 -37.90
N ALA A 127 4.95 13.78 -38.70
CA ALA A 127 6.39 13.63 -38.84
C ALA A 127 7.14 13.91 -37.52
N ILE A 128 6.76 14.97 -36.80
CA ILE A 128 7.37 15.33 -35.51
C ILE A 128 7.12 14.23 -34.47
N THR A 129 5.87 13.79 -34.31
CA THR A 129 5.51 12.74 -33.34
C THR A 129 6.15 11.40 -33.68
N PHE A 130 6.24 11.03 -34.95
CA PHE A 130 6.94 9.82 -35.38
C PHE A 130 8.45 9.87 -35.05
N LEU A 131 9.12 10.97 -35.39
CA LEU A 131 10.54 11.14 -35.11
C LEU A 131 10.80 11.17 -33.60
N PHE A 132 9.92 11.82 -32.85
CA PHE A 132 10.03 11.92 -31.40
C PHE A 132 9.79 10.58 -30.71
N SER A 133 8.75 9.84 -31.09
CA SER A 133 8.49 8.47 -30.60
C SER A 133 9.68 7.55 -30.83
N LYS A 134 10.31 7.57 -32.02
CA LYS A 134 11.53 6.80 -32.27
C LYS A 134 12.72 7.23 -31.42
N TYR A 135 12.85 8.53 -31.17
CA TYR A 135 13.90 9.05 -30.30
C TYR A 135 13.71 8.57 -28.85
N GLU A 136 12.49 8.65 -28.32
CA GLU A 136 12.15 8.17 -26.98
C GLU A 136 12.27 6.66 -26.86
N GLU A 137 11.84 5.89 -27.86
CA GLU A 137 11.98 4.44 -27.85
C GLU A 137 13.47 4.05 -27.80
N LYS A 138 14.30 4.68 -28.63
CA LYS A 138 15.75 4.46 -28.63
C LYS A 138 16.35 4.79 -27.26
N LYS A 139 16.00 5.93 -26.68
CA LYS A 139 16.50 6.35 -25.36
C LYS A 139 15.96 5.49 -24.23
N GLY A 140 14.72 5.02 -24.33
CA GLY A 140 14.11 4.09 -23.37
C GLY A 140 14.83 2.76 -23.33
N ARG A 141 15.26 2.24 -24.50
CA ARG A 141 16.11 1.04 -24.59
C ARG A 141 17.52 1.29 -24.05
N GLU A 142 18.18 2.38 -24.44
CA GLU A 142 19.53 2.75 -23.95
C GLU A 142 19.58 2.91 -22.43
N LEU A 143 18.56 3.55 -21.85
CA LEU A 143 18.48 3.87 -20.42
C LEU A 143 17.76 2.79 -19.60
N ASN A 144 17.41 1.65 -20.22
CA ASN A 144 16.60 0.56 -19.65
C ASN A 144 15.42 1.12 -18.83
N SER A 145 14.62 1.98 -19.45
CA SER A 145 13.55 2.73 -18.79
C SER A 145 12.19 2.33 -19.35
N PRO A 146 11.46 1.43 -18.66
CA PRO A 146 10.09 1.08 -19.04
C PRO A 146 9.17 2.29 -19.18
N SER A 147 9.37 3.32 -18.35
CA SER A 147 8.59 4.56 -18.41
C SER A 147 8.77 5.34 -19.72
N LEU A 148 9.99 5.39 -20.27
CA LEU A 148 10.25 6.07 -21.54
C LEU A 148 9.74 5.24 -22.73
N LEU A 149 9.73 3.91 -22.59
CA LEU A 149 9.14 3.02 -23.60
C LEU A 149 7.61 3.15 -23.63
N ALA A 150 6.99 3.31 -22.47
CA ALA A 150 5.56 3.58 -22.37
C ALA A 150 5.20 4.95 -22.97
N ASP A 151 5.97 6.00 -22.66
CA ASP A 151 5.79 7.33 -23.26
C ASP A 151 5.93 7.31 -24.79
N ALA A 152 6.94 6.60 -25.30
CA ALA A 152 7.13 6.44 -26.74
C ALA A 152 5.94 5.76 -27.44
N GLU A 153 5.28 4.78 -26.79
CA GLU A 153 4.09 4.12 -27.32
C GLU A 153 2.85 5.01 -27.21
N HIS A 154 2.78 5.87 -26.19
CA HIS A 154 1.74 6.91 -26.07
C HIS A 154 1.84 7.93 -27.21
N VAL A 155 3.03 8.52 -27.44
CA VAL A 155 3.29 9.44 -28.56
C VAL A 155 2.98 8.80 -29.91
N LYS A 156 3.25 7.50 -30.05
CA LYS A 156 2.90 6.75 -31.27
C LYS A 156 1.39 6.59 -31.44
N THR A 157 0.64 6.44 -30.36
CA THR A 157 -0.82 6.41 -30.39
C THR A 157 -1.38 7.77 -30.83
N ASP A 158 -0.81 8.88 -30.35
CA ASP A 158 -1.18 10.24 -30.79
C ASP A 158 -0.90 10.47 -32.28
N MET A 159 0.20 9.92 -32.79
CA MET A 159 0.51 9.93 -34.22
C MET A 159 -0.59 9.20 -35.02
N LEU A 160 -1.08 8.04 -34.54
CA LEU A 160 -2.19 7.32 -35.18
C LEU A 160 -3.49 8.14 -35.15
N SER A 161 -3.78 8.81 -34.03
CA SER A 161 -4.91 9.76 -33.94
C SER A 161 -4.78 10.90 -34.96
N SER A 162 -3.58 11.42 -35.19
CA SER A 162 -3.32 12.46 -36.20
C SER A 162 -3.56 11.97 -37.64
N ILE A 163 -3.42 10.67 -37.92
CA ILE A 163 -3.79 10.08 -39.22
C ILE A 163 -5.31 10.11 -39.42
N VAL A 164 -6.09 9.85 -38.36
CA VAL A 164 -7.56 9.96 -38.40
C VAL A 164 -7.99 11.39 -38.74
N VAL A 165 -7.29 12.39 -38.19
CA VAL A 165 -7.49 13.81 -38.52
C VAL A 165 -7.19 14.10 -39.99
N LEU A 166 -6.08 13.57 -40.52
CA LEU A 166 -5.71 13.72 -41.93
C LEU A 166 -6.81 13.18 -42.86
N ILE A 167 -7.38 12.03 -42.53
CA ILE A 167 -8.51 11.44 -43.27
C ILE A 167 -9.72 12.38 -43.25
N GLY A 168 -10.04 12.98 -42.09
CA GLY A 168 -11.14 13.93 -41.98
C GLY A 168 -10.95 15.19 -42.81
N ILE A 169 -9.74 15.75 -42.83
CA ILE A 169 -9.39 16.92 -43.66
C ILE A 169 -9.46 16.56 -45.15
N ALA A 170 -8.93 15.41 -45.55
CA ALA A 170 -9.02 14.93 -46.93
C ALA A 170 -10.47 14.70 -47.35
N ALA A 171 -11.32 14.15 -46.47
CA ALA A 171 -12.73 13.98 -46.74
C ALA A 171 -13.47 15.31 -46.95
N ASN A 172 -13.20 16.32 -46.12
CA ASN A 172 -13.76 17.67 -46.33
C ASN A 172 -13.36 18.22 -47.71
N TYR A 173 -12.09 18.02 -48.12
CA TYR A 173 -11.60 18.48 -49.42
C TYR A 173 -12.37 17.86 -50.60
N PHE A 174 -12.68 16.56 -50.54
CA PHE A 174 -13.48 15.89 -51.57
C PHE A 174 -15.00 16.18 -51.46
N GLY A 175 -15.42 17.05 -50.55
CA GLY A 175 -16.83 17.38 -50.31
C GLY A 175 -17.60 16.29 -49.55
N LEU A 176 -16.91 15.32 -48.95
CA LEU A 176 -17.50 14.22 -48.19
C LEU A 176 -17.72 14.64 -46.73
N PHE A 177 -18.56 15.65 -46.50
CA PHE A 177 -18.81 16.24 -45.17
C PHE A 177 -19.32 15.23 -44.13
N SER A 178 -20.02 14.17 -44.56
CA SER A 178 -20.46 13.10 -43.65
C SER A 178 -19.28 12.34 -43.04
N ILE A 179 -18.20 12.12 -43.79
CA ILE A 179 -17.02 11.42 -43.30
C ILE A 179 -16.27 12.31 -42.32
N GLU A 180 -16.14 13.61 -42.60
CA GLU A 180 -15.55 14.57 -41.66
C GLU A 180 -16.32 14.60 -40.33
N LYS A 181 -17.66 14.63 -40.35
CA LYS A 181 -18.50 14.57 -39.14
C LYS A 181 -18.25 13.29 -38.34
N ILE A 182 -18.09 12.15 -39.01
CA ILE A 182 -17.73 10.87 -38.37
C ILE A 182 -16.33 10.95 -37.75
N THR A 183 -15.36 11.53 -38.46
CA THR A 183 -14.00 11.75 -37.94
C THR A 183 -14.03 12.62 -36.68
N VAL A 184 -14.75 13.74 -36.69
CA VAL A 184 -14.88 14.59 -35.51
C VAL A 184 -15.54 13.84 -34.36
N LEU A 185 -16.58 13.03 -34.63
CA LEU A 185 -17.23 12.22 -33.61
C LEU A 185 -16.27 11.23 -32.95
N ILE A 186 -15.41 10.58 -33.74
CA ILE A 186 -14.37 9.67 -33.24
C ILE A 186 -13.39 10.43 -32.34
N ILE A 187 -12.91 11.60 -32.77
CA ILE A 187 -11.96 12.41 -31.98
C ILE A 187 -12.62 12.90 -30.68
N VAL A 188 -13.87 13.37 -30.73
CA VAL A 188 -14.61 13.75 -29.52
C VAL A 188 -14.74 12.57 -28.57
N ALA A 189 -15.00 11.35 -29.06
CA ALA A 189 -15.04 10.17 -28.21
C ALA A 189 -13.68 9.91 -27.53
N PHE A 190 -12.56 10.10 -28.22
CA PHE A 190 -11.23 10.03 -27.61
C PHE A 190 -11.01 11.11 -26.54
N ILE A 191 -11.36 12.37 -26.83
CA ILE A 191 -11.27 13.48 -25.86
C ILE A 191 -12.07 13.17 -24.59
N LEU A 192 -13.31 12.69 -24.74
CA LEU A 192 -14.16 12.33 -23.60
C LEU A 192 -13.60 11.12 -22.83
N HIS A 193 -13.02 10.14 -23.52
CA HIS A 193 -12.37 9.01 -22.87
C HIS A 193 -11.16 9.44 -22.05
N SER A 194 -10.25 10.23 -22.63
CA SER A 194 -9.07 10.78 -21.93
C SER A 194 -9.47 11.65 -20.75
N GLY A 195 -10.46 12.53 -20.91
CA GLY A 195 -10.99 13.34 -19.81
C GLY A 195 -11.58 12.48 -18.68
N PHE A 196 -12.24 11.37 -19.01
CA PHE A 196 -12.79 10.44 -18.02
C PHE A 196 -11.71 9.68 -17.26
N GLU A 197 -10.67 9.21 -17.95
CA GLU A 197 -9.52 8.56 -17.33
C GLU A 197 -8.84 9.51 -16.33
N ILE A 198 -8.49 10.72 -16.75
CA ILE A 198 -7.91 11.77 -15.90
C ILE A 198 -8.80 12.06 -14.68
N LEU A 199 -10.11 12.18 -14.88
CA LEU A 199 -11.06 12.43 -13.79
C LEU A 199 -11.06 11.27 -12.80
N THR A 200 -11.20 10.03 -13.27
CA THR A 200 -11.29 8.87 -12.39
C THR A 200 -10.01 8.65 -11.60
N ASP A 201 -8.84 8.81 -12.22
CA ASP A 201 -7.56 8.65 -11.52
C ASP A 201 -7.33 9.77 -10.51
N SER A 202 -7.72 11.00 -10.84
CA SER A 202 -7.66 12.12 -9.90
C SER A 202 -8.60 11.92 -8.70
N LEU A 203 -9.83 11.47 -8.93
CA LEU A 203 -10.80 11.19 -7.87
C LEU A 203 -10.37 10.03 -6.99
N LYS A 204 -9.81 8.95 -7.57
CA LYS A 204 -9.24 7.83 -6.79
C LYS A 204 -8.21 8.33 -5.78
N VAL A 205 -7.29 9.19 -6.20
CA VAL A 205 -6.27 9.74 -5.29
C VAL A 205 -6.90 10.67 -4.23
N LEU A 206 -7.89 11.49 -4.60
CA LEU A 206 -8.59 12.33 -3.64
C LEU A 206 -9.31 11.52 -2.55
N LEU A 207 -9.90 10.38 -2.95
CA LEU A 207 -10.60 9.42 -2.10
C LEU A 207 -9.68 8.44 -1.35
N ASP A 208 -8.35 8.62 -1.42
CA ASP A 208 -7.36 7.74 -0.79
C ASP A 208 -7.47 6.26 -1.25
N ALA A 209 -7.74 6.06 -2.54
CA ALA A 209 -7.71 4.74 -3.17
C ALA A 209 -6.35 4.06 -2.98
N SER A 210 -6.39 2.72 -2.97
CA SER A 210 -5.18 1.95 -2.69
C SER A 210 -4.15 2.07 -3.80
N VAL A 211 -2.87 1.97 -3.44
CA VAL A 211 -1.77 1.80 -4.40
C VAL A 211 -1.96 0.51 -5.20
N ASP A 212 -1.28 0.42 -6.33
CA ASP A 212 -1.29 -0.77 -7.17
C ASP A 212 -0.77 -2.01 -6.41
N SER A 213 -1.32 -3.18 -6.77
CA SER A 213 -1.00 -4.43 -6.09
C SER A 213 0.45 -4.85 -6.28
N GLU A 214 1.11 -4.45 -7.36
CA GLU A 214 2.53 -4.76 -7.59
C GLU A 214 3.41 -4.06 -6.54
N THR A 215 3.15 -2.77 -6.29
CA THR A 215 3.82 -2.00 -5.23
C THR A 215 3.57 -2.61 -3.86
N LEU A 216 2.31 -2.95 -3.52
CA LEU A 216 2.00 -3.58 -2.22
C LEU A 216 2.69 -4.94 -2.06
N ASN A 217 2.71 -5.77 -3.09
CA ASN A 217 3.42 -7.07 -3.07
C ASN A 217 4.94 -6.91 -2.89
N ARG A 218 5.53 -5.83 -3.44
CA ARG A 218 6.94 -5.50 -3.20
C ARG A 218 7.19 -5.08 -1.76
N VAL A 219 6.32 -4.26 -1.17
CA VAL A 219 6.41 -3.88 0.25
C VAL A 219 6.29 -5.13 1.14
N GLU A 220 5.32 -6.01 0.87
CA GLU A 220 5.12 -7.26 1.59
C GLU A 220 6.38 -8.14 1.57
N LYS A 221 7.01 -8.32 0.40
CA LYS A 221 8.27 -9.06 0.29
C LYS A 221 9.39 -8.44 1.10
N ILE A 222 9.47 -7.11 1.15
CA ILE A 222 10.46 -6.41 1.97
C ILE A 222 10.20 -6.67 3.45
N LEU A 223 8.95 -6.53 3.91
CA LEU A 223 8.56 -6.78 5.29
C LEU A 223 8.91 -8.21 5.74
N LEU A 224 8.51 -9.22 4.95
CA LEU A 224 8.78 -10.64 5.22
C LEU A 224 10.26 -11.03 5.07
N SER A 225 11.11 -10.16 4.51
CA SER A 225 12.55 -10.42 4.44
C SER A 225 13.27 -10.24 5.79
N PHE A 226 12.61 -9.63 6.78
CA PHE A 226 13.16 -9.42 8.11
C PHE A 226 12.74 -10.56 9.05
N PRO A 227 13.68 -11.31 9.66
CA PRO A 227 13.36 -12.50 10.47
C PRO A 227 12.44 -12.23 11.68
N ILE A 228 12.48 -11.01 12.24
CA ILE A 228 11.64 -10.62 13.37
C ILE A 228 10.16 -10.54 13.00
N VAL A 229 9.85 -10.37 11.70
CA VAL A 229 8.50 -10.23 11.18
C VAL A 229 7.95 -11.61 10.86
N THR A 230 7.04 -12.09 11.70
CA THR A 230 6.46 -13.44 11.54
C THR A 230 5.32 -13.46 10.55
N LYS A 231 4.47 -12.43 10.58
CA LYS A 231 3.27 -12.34 9.74
C LYS A 231 2.85 -10.88 9.55
N ILE A 232 2.30 -10.57 8.39
CA ILE A 232 1.65 -9.28 8.13
C ILE A 232 0.17 -9.42 8.45
N LYS A 233 -0.34 -8.58 9.33
CA LYS A 233 -1.76 -8.53 9.72
C LYS A 233 -2.56 -7.68 8.74
N SER A 234 -2.05 -6.50 8.41
CA SER A 234 -2.64 -5.61 7.44
C SER A 234 -1.53 -4.83 6.73
N LEU A 235 -1.70 -4.58 5.44
CA LEU A 235 -0.85 -3.69 4.66
C LEU A 235 -1.75 -2.85 3.77
N LYS A 236 -1.70 -1.54 3.98
CA LYS A 236 -2.45 -0.56 3.21
C LYS A 236 -1.49 0.47 2.69
N GLY A 237 -1.77 0.96 1.49
CA GLY A 237 -1.11 2.13 0.98
C GLY A 237 -2.09 2.97 0.21
N ARG A 238 -1.85 4.27 0.18
CA ARG A 238 -2.64 5.25 -0.57
C ARG A 238 -1.72 6.23 -1.28
N ASN A 239 -2.22 6.73 -2.41
CA ASN A 239 -1.56 7.82 -3.12
C ASN A 239 -2.02 9.17 -2.59
N SER A 240 -1.13 10.15 -2.67
CA SER A 240 -1.43 11.55 -2.42
C SER A 240 -0.58 12.34 -3.42
N GLY A 241 -1.21 12.84 -4.48
CA GLY A 241 -0.48 13.27 -5.68
C GLY A 241 0.40 12.13 -6.20
N SER A 242 1.62 12.48 -6.60
CA SER A 242 2.65 11.54 -7.02
C SER A 242 3.32 10.72 -5.88
N TYR A 243 2.93 10.92 -4.61
CA TYR A 243 3.61 10.31 -3.45
C TYR A 243 2.79 9.22 -2.77
N ILE A 244 3.47 8.23 -2.21
CA ILE A 244 2.88 7.05 -1.58
C ILE A 244 3.00 7.15 -0.06
N PHE A 245 1.88 6.87 0.62
CA PHE A 245 1.80 6.74 2.08
C PHE A 245 1.44 5.28 2.40
N LEU A 246 2.28 4.63 3.19
CA LEU A 246 2.14 3.23 3.58
C LEU A 246 1.81 3.11 5.06
N GLU A 247 0.93 2.17 5.38
CA GLU A 247 0.57 1.77 6.74
C GLU A 247 0.56 0.24 6.82
N ALA A 248 1.29 -0.32 7.78
CA ALA A 248 1.39 -1.75 7.97
C ALA A 248 1.21 -2.12 9.44
N GLU A 249 0.45 -3.18 9.68
CA GLU A 249 0.41 -3.87 10.97
C GLU A 249 1.12 -5.21 10.82
N ILE A 250 2.14 -5.45 11.63
CA ILE A 250 2.96 -6.66 11.55
C ILE A 250 3.08 -7.35 12.90
N TYR A 251 3.04 -8.67 12.89
CA TYR A 251 3.37 -9.48 14.05
C TYR A 251 4.88 -9.63 14.16
N VAL A 252 5.40 -9.33 15.35
CA VAL A 252 6.83 -9.42 15.67
C VAL A 252 7.08 -10.44 16.77
N ASP A 253 8.12 -11.24 16.59
CA ASP A 253 8.60 -12.19 17.60
C ASP A 253 9.89 -11.66 18.23
N SER A 254 9.74 -10.69 19.12
CA SER A 254 10.81 -10.15 19.95
C SER A 254 10.25 -9.49 21.20
N ASP A 255 11.05 -9.55 22.25
CA ASP A 255 10.70 -9.04 23.58
C ASP A 255 11.39 -7.72 23.91
N SER A 256 12.32 -7.30 23.05
CA SER A 256 12.99 -6.01 23.19
C SER A 256 12.30 -4.99 22.28
N LEU A 257 11.61 -4.03 22.89
CA LEU A 257 11.03 -2.90 22.17
C LEU A 257 12.09 -2.12 21.39
N GLU A 258 13.31 -2.03 21.91
CA GLU A 258 14.44 -1.38 21.23
C GLU A 258 14.85 -2.13 19.97
N GLN A 259 14.94 -3.47 20.01
CA GLN A 259 15.25 -4.28 18.85
C GLN A 259 14.15 -4.18 17.78
N VAL A 260 12.89 -4.20 18.21
CA VAL A 260 11.74 -3.99 17.32
C VAL A 260 11.85 -2.62 16.65
N HIS A 261 12.04 -1.54 17.43
CA HIS A 261 12.17 -0.19 16.88
C HIS A 261 13.30 -0.05 15.87
N GLN A 262 14.49 -0.57 16.18
CA GLN A 262 15.64 -0.57 15.26
C GLN A 262 15.30 -1.30 13.95
N THR A 263 14.62 -2.44 14.04
CA THR A 263 14.22 -3.20 12.84
C THR A 263 13.16 -2.46 12.02
N LEU A 264 12.19 -1.80 12.68
CA LEU A 264 11.21 -0.96 12.01
C LEU A 264 11.87 0.20 11.24
N ASP A 265 12.88 0.86 11.83
CA ASP A 265 13.66 1.91 11.16
C ASP A 265 14.41 1.38 9.93
N GLU A 266 14.96 0.16 10.01
CA GLU A 266 15.62 -0.50 8.88
C GLU A 266 14.64 -0.88 7.77
N ILE A 267 13.46 -1.39 8.13
CA ILE A 267 12.37 -1.68 7.20
C ILE A 267 11.95 -0.40 6.48
N GLU A 268 11.69 0.69 7.21
CA GLU A 268 11.30 1.97 6.61
C GLU A 268 12.36 2.46 5.62
N LYS A 269 13.63 2.44 6.00
CA LYS A 269 14.74 2.84 5.13
C LYS A 269 14.83 1.97 3.88
N LYS A 270 14.63 0.65 4.01
CA LYS A 270 14.68 -0.28 2.88
C LYS A 270 13.51 -0.05 1.92
N ILE A 271 12.29 0.13 2.43
CA ILE A 271 11.11 0.48 1.63
C ILE A 271 11.33 1.76 0.84
N LYS A 272 11.76 2.85 1.52
CA LYS A 272 12.03 4.15 0.87
C LYS A 272 13.16 4.10 -0.17
N LYS A 273 14.08 3.15 -0.04
CA LYS A 273 15.20 2.96 -0.98
C LYS A 273 14.79 2.17 -2.22
N GLU A 274 13.96 1.15 -2.06
CA GLU A 274 13.58 0.23 -3.16
C GLU A 274 12.32 0.65 -3.91
N ILE A 275 11.43 1.39 -3.26
CA ILE A 275 10.16 1.84 -3.83
C ILE A 275 10.20 3.36 -4.00
N PRO A 276 10.10 3.86 -5.23
CA PRO A 276 10.17 5.29 -5.49
C PRO A 276 8.93 6.00 -4.93
N PHE A 277 9.09 7.30 -4.64
CA PHE A 277 8.00 8.20 -4.21
C PHE A 277 7.29 7.86 -2.89
N VAL A 278 7.82 6.92 -2.09
CA VAL A 278 7.34 6.67 -0.72
C VAL A 278 7.75 7.83 0.19
N GLU A 279 6.78 8.64 0.62
CA GLU A 279 7.02 9.78 1.52
C GLU A 279 7.04 9.32 2.98
N LYS A 280 6.06 8.50 3.37
CA LYS A 280 5.85 8.08 4.76
C LYS A 280 5.47 6.61 4.84
N VAL A 281 6.08 5.91 5.80
CA VAL A 281 5.73 4.54 6.18
C VAL A 281 5.39 4.58 7.67
N ILE A 282 4.25 4.02 8.05
CA ILE A 282 3.85 3.84 9.45
C ILE A 282 3.74 2.34 9.66
N ILE A 283 4.50 1.81 10.62
CA ILE A 283 4.49 0.38 10.93
C ILE A 283 4.09 0.21 12.39
N HIS A 284 2.99 -0.47 12.62
CA HIS A 284 2.51 -0.83 13.94
C HIS A 284 2.92 -2.28 14.26
N PRO A 285 3.85 -2.49 15.20
CA PRO A 285 4.20 -3.84 15.65
C PRO A 285 3.13 -4.39 16.60
N GLU A 286 2.78 -5.65 16.41
CA GLU A 286 1.87 -6.42 17.26
C GLU A 286 2.66 -7.61 17.82
N PRO A 287 2.51 -7.97 19.11
CA PRO A 287 3.20 -9.11 19.68
C PRO A 287 2.72 -10.42 19.03
N TYR A 288 3.65 -11.32 18.71
CA TYR A 288 3.30 -12.66 18.23
C TYR A 288 2.63 -13.49 19.35
N GLU A 289 1.37 -13.89 19.15
CA GLU A 289 0.72 -14.92 19.97
C GLU A 289 0.87 -16.30 19.32
N SER A 290 1.71 -17.15 19.90
CA SER A 290 1.86 -18.55 19.44
C SER A 290 0.52 -19.28 19.44
N THR A 291 0.21 -19.95 18.31
CA THR A 291 -0.93 -20.87 18.17
C THR A 291 -0.77 -22.12 19.03
N LYS A 292 0.47 -22.46 19.42
CA LYS A 292 0.80 -23.55 20.34
C LYS A 292 0.95 -23.01 21.75
N ARG A 293 0.24 -23.62 22.69
CA ARG A 293 0.37 -23.34 24.13
C ARG A 293 0.77 -24.61 24.86
N VAL A 294 1.77 -24.51 25.71
CA VAL A 294 2.16 -25.58 26.64
C VAL A 294 1.62 -25.21 28.01
N ILE A 295 0.76 -26.06 28.57
CA ILE A 295 0.02 -25.77 29.78
C ILE A 295 0.41 -26.76 30.85
N ALA A 296 0.82 -26.23 32.01
CA ALA A 296 1.09 -27.02 33.19
C ALA A 296 -0.05 -26.93 34.20
N ILE A 297 -0.44 -28.07 34.77
CA ILE A 297 -1.52 -28.22 35.74
C ILE A 297 -0.93 -28.99 36.94
N PRO A 298 -0.80 -28.36 38.13
CA PRO A 298 -0.36 -29.04 39.34
C PRO A 298 -1.43 -30.03 39.82
N LEU A 299 -1.02 -31.24 40.17
CA LEU A 299 -1.89 -32.33 40.60
C LEU A 299 -1.51 -32.87 41.98
N ASP A 300 -2.49 -33.41 42.71
CA ASP A 300 -2.31 -34.14 43.97
C ASP A 300 -2.13 -35.66 43.74
N GLU A 301 -1.95 -36.43 44.83
CA GLU A 301 -1.80 -37.91 44.79
C GLU A 301 -2.98 -38.63 44.11
N LYS A 302 -4.16 -38.01 44.03
CA LYS A 302 -5.36 -38.57 43.40
C LYS A 302 -5.51 -38.13 41.93
N ASN A 303 -4.51 -37.46 41.36
CA ASN A 303 -4.55 -36.81 40.05
C ASN A 303 -5.62 -35.71 39.93
N CYS A 304 -6.09 -35.15 41.05
CA CYS A 304 -6.95 -33.99 41.05
C CYS A 304 -6.10 -32.70 41.05
N ILE A 305 -6.67 -31.57 40.62
CA ILE A 305 -5.95 -30.29 40.60
C ILE A 305 -5.58 -29.89 42.03
N SER A 306 -4.28 -29.68 42.27
CA SER A 306 -3.77 -29.28 43.58
C SER A 306 -4.04 -27.79 43.86
N GLU A 307 -4.46 -27.49 45.08
CA GLU A 307 -4.58 -26.10 45.58
C GLU A 307 -3.22 -25.48 45.90
N LYS A 308 -2.17 -26.29 46.04
CA LYS A 308 -0.83 -25.85 46.42
C LYS A 308 0.14 -26.05 45.26
N PHE A 309 0.58 -24.93 44.67
CA PHE A 309 1.53 -24.96 43.56
C PHE A 309 2.86 -25.65 43.91
N CYS A 310 3.51 -25.25 45.01
CA CYS A 310 4.83 -25.77 45.38
C CYS A 310 4.79 -27.18 46.01
N ASP A 311 3.69 -27.53 46.67
CA ASP A 311 3.55 -28.80 47.42
C ASP A 311 2.75 -29.85 46.64
N CYS A 312 2.52 -29.66 45.34
CA CYS A 312 1.86 -30.66 44.49
C CYS A 312 2.69 -31.95 44.37
N ASP A 313 2.01 -33.05 44.06
CA ASP A 313 2.66 -34.37 43.90
C ASP A 313 3.15 -34.56 42.48
N TYR A 314 2.35 -34.12 41.52
CA TYR A 314 2.62 -34.26 40.10
C TYR A 314 2.33 -32.97 39.34
N ILE A 315 2.89 -32.85 38.14
CA ILE A 315 2.61 -31.77 37.19
C ILE A 315 2.25 -32.41 35.86
N MET A 316 1.01 -32.20 35.44
CA MET A 316 0.57 -32.56 34.09
C MET A 316 0.92 -31.43 33.13
N ILE A 317 1.60 -31.75 32.04
CA ILE A 317 1.96 -30.82 30.99
C ILE A 317 1.31 -31.29 29.69
N GLY A 318 0.45 -30.45 29.11
CA GLY A 318 -0.19 -30.69 27.82
C GLY A 318 0.25 -29.66 26.78
N LYS A 319 0.71 -30.13 25.61
CA LYS A 319 0.88 -29.28 24.42
C LYS A 319 -0.43 -29.18 23.65
N VAL A 320 -0.97 -27.97 23.52
CA VAL A 320 -2.22 -27.65 22.83
C VAL A 320 -1.89 -26.92 21.53
N ASP A 321 -2.26 -27.51 20.39
CA ASP A 321 -2.15 -26.89 19.07
C ASP A 321 -3.54 -26.37 18.65
N ARG A 322 -3.69 -25.05 18.68
CA ARG A 322 -4.97 -24.39 18.35
C ARG A 322 -5.28 -24.39 16.86
N GLU A 323 -4.26 -24.42 16.01
CA GLU A 323 -4.44 -24.37 14.57
C GLU A 323 -4.98 -25.71 14.05
N LYS A 324 -4.52 -26.81 14.66
CA LYS A 324 -5.01 -28.16 14.35
C LYS A 324 -6.21 -28.61 15.18
N GLY A 325 -6.54 -27.91 16.27
CA GLY A 325 -7.63 -28.31 17.14
C GLY A 325 -7.34 -29.58 17.97
N VAL A 326 -6.07 -29.87 18.29
CA VAL A 326 -5.67 -31.11 18.98
C VAL A 326 -4.74 -30.87 20.17
N ILE A 327 -4.70 -31.84 21.08
CA ILE A 327 -3.78 -31.91 22.21
C ILE A 327 -2.71 -32.95 21.85
N GLU A 328 -1.46 -32.52 21.58
CA GLU A 328 -0.46 -33.34 20.88
C GLU A 328 0.50 -34.13 21.82
N ASP A 329 0.60 -33.79 23.11
CA ASP A 329 1.54 -34.46 24.04
C ASP A 329 1.17 -34.17 25.51
N VAL A 330 0.38 -35.04 26.14
CA VAL A 330 0.04 -34.93 27.58
C VAL A 330 0.93 -35.86 28.38
N LYS A 331 1.76 -35.30 29.26
CA LYS A 331 2.68 -36.04 30.12
C LYS A 331 2.55 -35.60 31.57
N ILE A 332 2.62 -36.56 32.47
CA ILE A 332 2.62 -36.31 33.92
C ILE A 332 4.04 -36.53 34.45
N TYR A 333 4.55 -35.54 35.18
CA TYR A 333 5.85 -35.57 35.83
C TYR A 333 5.69 -35.56 37.35
N SER A 334 6.52 -36.31 38.07
CA SER A 334 6.64 -36.13 39.53
C SER A 334 7.20 -34.76 39.85
N ASN A 335 6.68 -34.09 40.88
CA ASN A 335 7.17 -32.78 41.30
C ASN A 335 8.66 -32.87 41.73
N PRO A 336 9.60 -32.25 40.99
CA PRO A 336 11.03 -32.37 41.28
C PRO A 336 11.44 -31.64 42.57
N VAL A 337 10.64 -30.69 43.04
CA VAL A 337 10.98 -29.86 44.21
C VAL A 337 10.31 -30.31 45.51
N LYS A 338 9.61 -31.46 45.51
CA LYS A 338 8.86 -31.96 46.69
C LYS A 338 9.74 -32.12 47.93
N CYS A 339 11.01 -32.51 47.75
CA CYS A 339 11.98 -32.74 48.84
C CYS A 339 12.99 -31.59 49.04
N VAL A 340 12.87 -30.46 48.33
CA VAL A 340 13.84 -29.36 48.39
C VAL A 340 13.54 -28.43 49.57
N ALA A 341 14.54 -28.07 50.37
CA ALA A 341 14.32 -27.32 51.61
C ALA A 341 14.12 -25.79 51.41
N LYS A 342 14.68 -25.18 50.36
CA LYS A 342 14.63 -23.73 50.09
C LYS A 342 14.34 -23.44 48.63
N SER A 343 13.77 -22.27 48.33
CA SER A 343 13.52 -21.78 46.96
C SER A 343 12.66 -22.69 46.04
N ARG A 344 11.92 -23.64 46.63
CA ARG A 344 11.05 -24.62 45.93
C ARG A 344 10.24 -24.01 44.78
N GLY A 345 9.59 -22.88 45.01
CA GLY A 345 8.72 -22.25 44.01
C GLY A 345 9.49 -21.68 42.81
N VAL A 346 10.70 -21.15 43.00
CA VAL A 346 11.53 -20.63 41.90
C VAL A 346 12.14 -21.78 41.10
N GLU A 347 12.63 -22.82 41.78
CA GLU A 347 13.14 -24.03 41.12
C GLU A 347 12.07 -24.75 40.31
N LEU A 348 10.82 -24.77 40.81
CA LEU A 348 9.71 -25.33 40.07
C LEU A 348 9.42 -24.54 38.78
N VAL A 349 9.54 -23.21 38.84
CA VAL A 349 9.39 -22.36 37.65
C VAL A 349 10.51 -22.62 36.64
N GLU A 350 11.75 -22.83 37.06
CA GLU A 350 12.85 -23.24 36.17
C GLU A 350 12.60 -24.61 35.53
N PHE A 351 12.04 -25.56 36.28
CA PHE A 351 11.61 -26.84 35.70
C PHE A 351 10.51 -26.64 34.64
N LEU A 352 9.53 -25.79 34.90
CA LEU A 352 8.46 -25.50 33.94
C LEU A 352 9.00 -24.82 32.68
N LYS A 353 9.96 -23.90 32.82
CA LYS A 353 10.68 -23.28 31.71
C LYS A 353 11.42 -24.32 30.86
N MET A 354 12.14 -25.25 31.49
CA MET A 354 12.79 -26.37 30.78
C MET A 354 11.81 -27.24 29.98
N LYS A 355 10.54 -27.27 30.38
CA LYS A 355 9.45 -27.98 29.68
C LYS A 355 8.69 -27.09 28.68
N GLU A 356 9.19 -25.90 28.39
CA GLU A 356 8.61 -24.92 27.48
C GLU A 356 7.19 -24.48 27.88
N VAL A 357 6.87 -24.52 29.18
CA VAL A 357 5.54 -24.16 29.68
C VAL A 357 5.29 -22.67 29.44
N THR A 358 4.15 -22.36 28.81
CA THR A 358 3.73 -20.99 28.51
C THR A 358 2.68 -20.46 29.49
N CYS A 359 1.93 -21.36 30.13
CA CYS A 359 0.87 -21.01 31.06
C CYS A 359 0.71 -22.10 32.12
N VAL A 360 0.52 -21.69 33.38
CA VAL A 360 0.21 -22.59 34.49
C VAL A 360 -1.22 -22.35 34.92
N ALA A 361 -2.03 -23.39 34.95
CA ALA A 361 -3.40 -23.33 35.43
C ALA A 361 -3.42 -23.62 36.95
N LEU A 362 -3.83 -22.63 37.74
CA LEU A 362 -3.81 -22.68 39.20
C LEU A 362 -5.22 -22.50 39.76
N PHE A 363 -5.55 -23.29 40.78
CA PHE A 363 -6.77 -23.07 41.55
C PHE A 363 -6.61 -21.95 42.59
N LYS A 364 -5.40 -21.82 43.14
CA LYS A 364 -5.04 -20.78 44.11
C LYS A 364 -3.69 -20.17 43.77
N LEU A 365 -3.56 -18.87 43.97
CA LEU A 365 -2.33 -18.14 43.71
C LEU A 365 -1.18 -18.57 44.66
N PRO A 366 0.08 -18.58 44.19
CA PRO A 366 1.23 -18.86 45.05
C PRO A 366 1.34 -17.83 46.18
N LEU A 367 1.74 -18.26 47.38
CA LEU A 367 1.88 -17.37 48.55
C LEU A 367 3.12 -16.45 48.48
N HIS A 368 4.17 -16.87 47.78
CA HIS A 368 5.45 -16.17 47.77
C HIS A 368 5.61 -15.31 46.51
N LYS A 369 5.81 -14.00 46.70
CA LYS A 369 6.04 -13.02 45.61
C LYS A 369 7.15 -13.44 44.65
N GLY A 370 8.21 -14.07 45.16
CA GLY A 370 9.34 -14.57 44.34
C GLY A 370 8.92 -15.53 43.23
N VAL A 371 7.83 -16.28 43.41
CA VAL A 371 7.30 -17.18 42.36
C VAL A 371 6.72 -16.38 41.19
N PHE A 372 6.01 -15.28 41.46
CA PHE A 372 5.45 -14.44 40.42
C PHE A 372 6.53 -13.72 39.61
N TYR A 373 7.58 -13.22 40.28
CA TYR A 373 8.73 -12.64 39.57
C TYR A 373 9.44 -13.68 38.71
N ALA A 374 9.71 -14.88 39.24
CA ALA A 374 10.30 -15.97 38.48
C ALA A 374 9.42 -16.38 37.29
N MET A 375 8.11 -16.47 37.47
CA MET A 375 7.17 -16.78 36.39
C MET A 375 7.16 -15.70 35.32
N ALA A 376 7.14 -14.42 35.71
CA ALA A 376 7.16 -13.30 34.78
C ALA A 376 8.46 -13.21 33.98
N GLU A 377 9.60 -13.39 34.64
CA GLU A 377 10.93 -13.45 34.02
C GLU A 377 11.01 -14.58 32.99
N ASN A 378 10.41 -15.74 33.30
CA ASN A 378 10.35 -16.90 32.43
C ASN A 378 9.12 -16.93 31.50
N ARG A 379 8.34 -15.83 31.43
CA ARG A 379 7.14 -15.67 30.59
C ARG A 379 6.05 -16.73 30.78
N ILE A 380 6.03 -17.33 31.95
CA ILE A 380 4.99 -18.26 32.36
C ILE A 380 3.79 -17.45 32.85
N LYS A 381 2.71 -17.48 32.07
CA LYS A 381 1.44 -16.85 32.45
C LYS A 381 0.69 -17.69 33.48
N ILE A 382 -0.22 -17.08 34.23
CA ILE A 382 -1.09 -17.78 35.18
C ILE A 382 -2.52 -17.74 34.66
N ALA A 383 -3.19 -18.89 34.67
CA ALA A 383 -4.63 -19.00 34.48
C ALA A 383 -5.28 -19.42 35.80
N LEU A 384 -6.08 -18.53 36.40
CA LEU A 384 -6.77 -18.83 37.65
C LEU A 384 -8.11 -19.55 37.36
N ILE A 385 -8.29 -20.73 37.93
CA ILE A 385 -9.47 -21.57 37.72
C ILE A 385 -10.43 -21.35 38.89
N LYS A 386 -11.68 -20.92 38.60
CA LYS A 386 -12.69 -20.61 39.63
C LYS A 386 -13.50 -21.83 40.11
N GLU A 387 -13.58 -22.90 39.31
CA GLU A 387 -14.39 -24.10 39.58
C GLU A 387 -13.53 -25.37 39.59
N LYS A 388 -13.87 -26.35 40.41
CA LYS A 388 -13.21 -27.67 40.36
C LYS A 388 -13.62 -28.37 39.06
N LYS A 389 -12.65 -28.58 38.17
CA LYS A 389 -12.80 -29.29 36.90
C LYS A 389 -11.78 -30.41 36.79
N GLU A 390 -11.99 -31.34 35.86
CA GLU A 390 -10.98 -32.37 35.59
C GLU A 390 -9.77 -31.74 34.87
N PRO A 391 -8.55 -32.26 35.08
CA PRO A 391 -7.35 -31.70 34.43
C PRO A 391 -7.43 -31.65 32.90
N TYR A 392 -8.08 -32.62 32.26
CA TYR A 392 -8.27 -32.63 30.81
C TYR A 392 -9.25 -31.55 30.32
N ASP A 393 -10.25 -31.17 31.12
CA ASP A 393 -11.19 -30.09 30.78
C ASP A 393 -10.46 -28.75 30.66
N ILE A 394 -9.38 -28.54 31.42
CA ILE A 394 -8.56 -27.33 31.35
C ILE A 394 -7.80 -27.27 30.03
N LEU A 395 -7.27 -28.40 29.56
CA LEU A 395 -6.62 -28.47 28.26
C LEU A 395 -7.63 -28.20 27.14
N ASP A 396 -8.85 -28.72 27.25
CA ASP A 396 -9.94 -28.42 26.31
C ASP A 396 -10.38 -26.95 26.35
N MET A 397 -10.47 -26.35 27.55
CA MET A 397 -10.72 -24.91 27.70
C MET A 397 -9.62 -24.08 27.02
N ALA A 398 -8.37 -24.52 27.07
CA ALA A 398 -7.28 -23.82 26.43
C ALA A 398 -7.28 -23.94 24.90
N LEU A 399 -7.70 -25.10 24.40
CA LEU A 399 -7.92 -25.37 22.99
C LEU A 399 -9.04 -24.46 22.45
N ASN A 400 -10.15 -24.36 23.18
CA ASN A 400 -11.34 -23.57 22.82
C ASN A 400 -11.25 -22.08 23.20
N ASN A 401 -10.06 -21.56 23.52
CA ASN A 401 -9.79 -20.18 23.91
C ASN A 401 -10.62 -19.65 25.11
N LYS A 402 -11.11 -20.56 25.97
CA LYS A 402 -11.83 -20.25 27.22
C LYS A 402 -10.90 -20.15 28.43
N LEU A 403 -9.62 -20.50 28.29
CA LEU A 403 -8.61 -20.36 29.34
C LEU A 403 -7.87 -19.02 29.20
N CYS A 404 -8.12 -18.10 30.14
CA CYS A 404 -7.46 -16.79 30.18
C CYS A 404 -6.12 -16.90 30.92
N CYS A 405 -5.02 -16.80 30.18
CA CYS A 405 -3.66 -16.79 30.72
C CYS A 405 -3.15 -15.35 30.81
N ILE A 406 -2.91 -14.85 32.02
CA ILE A 406 -2.54 -13.46 32.31
C ILE A 406 -1.09 -13.43 32.85
N ASN A 407 -0.39 -12.30 32.67
CA ASN A 407 0.93 -12.11 33.26
C ASN A 407 0.89 -12.29 34.79
N ALA A 408 1.85 -13.03 35.34
CA ALA A 408 1.95 -13.27 36.78
C ALA A 408 2.00 -11.98 37.61
N LEU A 409 2.69 -10.94 37.14
CA LEU A 409 2.81 -9.66 37.85
C LEU A 409 1.46 -8.94 38.01
N THR A 410 0.51 -9.17 37.10
CA THR A 410 -0.84 -8.56 37.18
C THR A 410 -1.59 -8.99 38.44
N PHE A 411 -1.28 -10.17 39.00
CA PHE A 411 -1.89 -10.65 40.24
C PHE A 411 -1.28 -9.98 41.49
N LEU A 412 0.02 -9.65 41.46
CA LEU A 412 0.66 -8.89 42.54
C LEU A 412 0.10 -7.47 42.63
N ASP A 413 -0.08 -6.81 41.48
CA ASP A 413 -0.64 -5.46 41.42
C ASP A 413 -2.08 -5.39 41.97
N LYS A 414 -2.87 -6.46 41.80
CA LYS A 414 -4.24 -6.54 42.31
C LYS A 414 -4.29 -6.74 43.83
N GLU A 415 -3.38 -7.55 44.39
CA GLU A 415 -3.26 -7.72 45.84
C GLU A 415 -2.77 -6.44 46.52
N GLU A 416 -1.82 -5.71 45.93
CA GLU A 416 -1.32 -4.45 46.49
C GLU A 416 -2.33 -3.30 46.41
N LYS A 417 -3.26 -3.35 45.44
CA LYS A 417 -4.35 -2.37 45.30
C LYS A 417 -5.63 -2.73 46.07
N GLY A 418 -5.65 -3.85 46.81
CA GLY A 418 -6.79 -4.25 47.64
C GLY A 418 -8.09 -4.53 46.86
N VAL A 419 -8.00 -4.87 45.57
CA VAL A 419 -9.17 -5.15 44.74
C VAL A 419 -9.53 -6.62 44.88
N SER A 420 -10.57 -6.91 45.66
CA SER A 420 -11.14 -8.24 45.79
C SER A 420 -11.59 -8.79 44.44
N ASN A 421 -11.29 -10.07 44.17
CA ASN A 421 -11.70 -10.79 42.97
C ASN A 421 -13.23 -10.95 42.90
N GLU A 422 -13.94 -9.93 42.46
CA GLU A 422 -15.33 -10.01 41.98
C GLU A 422 -15.43 -9.34 40.61
N SER A 423 -15.08 -10.11 39.57
CA SER A 423 -15.59 -10.00 38.19
C SER A 423 -15.15 -11.25 37.42
#